data_AF-A0A812VC67-F1
#
_entry.id   AF-A0A812VC67-F1
#
_cell.length_a   1.000
_cell.length_b   1.000
_cell.length_c   1.000
_cell.angle_alpha   90.00
_cell.angle_beta   90.00
_cell.angle_gamma   90.00
#
_symmetry.space_group_name_H-M   'P 1'
#
loop_
_entity.id
_entity.type
_entity.pdbx_description
1 polymer ?
#
loop_
_entity_poly.entity_id
_entity_poly.type
_entity_poly.pdbx_seq_one_letter_code
_entity_poly.pdbx_strand_id
1 'polypeptide(L)'
;MASPALQQIHAPTFSISDSEDDQGGDTVERWNMRDVQMWIQLAPIPDTLIVPDSHTNSAERFAFGLLSTGWASYADMGLLMDLLPSASRSRRSSVTDLTQTGGKLFYCGAYRHGPMGGLMTNTMQYPNVSRLLASCIKGLSPAACFTSLAFHRNILTSPHIDNNEPGINNLIVPLSRWKGGQLWVANPHGRDYIRAATVPGNIIQVSPPMIAIDANKLHATMPWEGGDRLILIAYHVRQPVLSPRERCILANIGITPSSPSSHTVVID
;
A
#
# COMPACT_ATOMS: atom_id res chain seq x y z
N MET A 1 41.97 -26.74 11.53
CA MET A 1 41.00 -26.39 10.47
C MET A 1 40.05 -25.37 11.06
N ALA A 2 40.14 -24.12 10.60
CA ALA A 2 39.39 -22.98 11.16
C ALA A 2 38.03 -22.84 10.46
N SER A 3 37.00 -22.56 11.26
CA SER A 3 35.61 -22.30 10.84
C SER A 3 35.50 -20.94 10.13
N PRO A 4 34.75 -20.78 9.03
CA PRO A 4 34.57 -19.47 8.41
C PRO A 4 33.56 -18.63 9.20
N ALA A 5 33.95 -17.39 9.48
CA ALA A 5 33.16 -16.40 10.19
C ALA A 5 31.93 -15.96 9.38
N LEU A 6 30.78 -15.86 10.06
CA LEU A 6 29.58 -15.20 9.57
C LEU A 6 29.88 -13.70 9.37
N GLN A 7 29.90 -13.25 8.12
CA GLN A 7 29.88 -11.83 7.79
C GLN A 7 28.53 -11.24 8.20
N GLN A 8 28.55 -10.35 9.19
CA GLN A 8 27.42 -9.46 9.49
C GLN A 8 27.19 -8.55 8.28
N ILE A 9 25.99 -8.65 7.69
CA ILE A 9 25.55 -7.79 6.61
C ILE A 9 25.11 -6.47 7.26
N HIS A 10 25.92 -5.43 7.16
CA HIS A 10 25.58 -4.09 7.62
C HIS A 10 24.43 -3.51 6.80
N ALA A 11 23.40 -2.98 7.47
CA ALA A 11 22.39 -2.15 6.84
C ALA A 11 23.04 -0.87 6.26
N PRO A 12 22.54 -0.34 5.12
CA PRO A 12 23.10 0.87 4.54
C PRO A 12 22.95 2.06 5.50
N THR A 13 24.06 2.75 5.73
CA THR A 13 24.10 3.97 6.55
C THR A 13 23.54 5.15 5.74
N PHE A 14 22.37 5.64 6.14
CA PHE A 14 21.79 6.88 5.63
C PHE A 14 22.45 8.05 6.35
N SER A 15 23.23 8.86 5.64
CA SER A 15 23.63 10.20 6.13
C SER A 15 23.08 11.25 5.20
N ILE A 16 22.33 12.18 5.77
CA ILE A 16 21.95 13.44 5.14
C ILE A 16 23.25 14.26 5.01
N SER A 17 23.50 14.86 3.85
CA SER A 17 24.59 15.83 3.71
C SER A 17 24.12 17.13 4.35
N ASP A 18 24.69 17.46 5.51
CA ASP A 18 24.48 18.76 6.15
C ASP A 18 25.15 19.83 5.29
N SER A 19 24.34 20.58 4.53
CA SER A 19 24.71 21.91 4.09
C SER A 19 24.26 22.88 5.17
N GLU A 20 25.23 23.36 5.95
CA GLU A 20 25.05 24.42 6.95
C GLU A 20 24.55 25.70 6.27
N ASP A 21 23.27 26.01 6.50
CA ASP A 21 22.65 27.34 6.54
C ASP A 21 21.18 27.25 6.05
N ASP A 22 20.25 26.85 6.93
CA ASP A 22 18.93 27.51 7.00
C ASP A 22 18.17 27.16 8.29
N GLN A 23 17.52 28.17 8.86
CA GLN A 23 16.72 28.04 10.08
C GLN A 23 15.36 27.39 9.75
N GLY A 24 15.10 26.18 10.24
CA GLY A 24 13.74 25.69 10.49
C GLY A 24 13.41 24.28 9.97
N GLY A 25 13.21 23.34 10.91
CA GLY A 25 12.24 22.25 10.75
C GLY A 25 12.76 20.82 10.88
N ASP A 26 12.96 20.39 12.13
CA ASP A 26 12.60 19.09 12.74
C ASP A 26 11.78 18.08 11.88
N THR A 27 12.38 17.49 10.84
CA THR A 27 11.67 16.73 9.79
C THR A 27 11.94 15.21 9.75
N VAL A 28 12.91 14.69 10.51
CA VAL A 28 13.30 13.27 10.40
C VAL A 28 12.64 12.37 11.46
N GLU A 29 12.12 12.93 12.55
CA GLU A 29 11.78 12.16 13.76
C GLU A 29 10.30 12.16 14.17
N ARG A 30 9.37 12.24 13.21
CA ARG A 30 7.94 12.32 13.55
C ARG A 30 7.27 10.96 13.58
N TRP A 31 6.50 10.72 14.65
CA TRP A 31 5.52 9.65 14.68
C TRP A 31 4.45 9.90 13.61
N ASN A 32 4.11 8.86 12.87
CA ASN A 32 3.13 8.94 11.80
C ASN A 32 1.69 9.14 12.31
N MET A 33 1.43 8.75 13.57
CA MET A 33 0.18 8.95 14.26
C MET A 33 0.38 9.07 15.78
N ARG A 34 -0.63 9.63 16.45
CA ARG A 34 -0.70 9.68 17.92
C ARG A 34 -0.93 8.27 18.47
N ASP A 35 -0.55 8.06 19.73
CA ASP A 35 -0.77 6.80 20.43
C ASP A 35 -2.23 6.68 20.89
N VAL A 36 -3.12 6.46 19.93
CA VAL A 36 -4.56 6.32 20.15
C VAL A 36 -5.06 5.15 19.32
N GLN A 37 -6.04 4.42 19.86
CA GLN A 37 -6.66 3.35 19.10
C GLN A 37 -7.46 3.95 17.95
N MET A 38 -7.08 3.59 16.73
CA MET A 38 -7.71 4.04 15.51
C MET A 38 -8.57 2.94 14.91
N TRP A 39 -9.66 3.37 14.31
CA TRP A 39 -10.65 2.54 13.64
C TRP A 39 -10.97 3.09 12.25
N ILE A 40 -11.42 2.21 11.37
CA ILE A 40 -11.88 2.54 10.03
C ILE A 40 -13.34 2.07 9.94
N GLN A 41 -14.23 3.01 9.60
CA GLN A 41 -15.58 2.67 9.20
C GLN A 41 -15.54 2.04 7.80
N LEU A 42 -16.10 0.86 7.66
CA LEU A 42 -16.14 0.14 6.40
C LEU A 42 -17.30 0.69 5.56
N ALA A 43 -17.05 0.93 4.27
CA ALA A 43 -18.15 1.20 3.35
C ALA A 43 -19.09 -0.02 3.29
N PRO A 44 -20.41 0.20 3.15
CA PRO A 44 -21.33 -0.86 2.79
C PRO A 44 -20.89 -1.49 1.47
N ILE A 45 -20.94 -2.81 1.39
CA ILE A 45 -20.53 -3.57 0.21
C ILE A 45 -21.77 -4.21 -0.38
N PRO A 46 -21.90 -4.31 -1.71
CA PRO A 46 -23.01 -5.01 -2.35
C PRO A 46 -23.33 -6.38 -1.71
N ASP A 47 -24.62 -6.68 -1.72
CA ASP A 47 -25.40 -7.47 -0.73
C ASP A 47 -25.05 -8.95 -0.50
N THR A 48 -23.92 -9.45 -1.00
CA THR A 48 -23.53 -10.86 -0.81
C THR A 48 -22.13 -11.01 -0.23
N LEU A 49 -22.08 -10.95 1.10
CA LEU A 49 -20.95 -11.51 1.84
C LEU A 49 -20.83 -13.00 1.53
N ILE A 50 -19.60 -13.48 1.35
CA ILE A 50 -19.36 -14.91 1.13
C ILE A 50 -19.27 -15.53 2.51
N VAL A 51 -20.33 -16.22 2.92
CA VAL A 51 -20.42 -16.87 4.24
C VAL A 51 -19.36 -17.97 4.31
N PRO A 52 -18.43 -17.93 5.29
CA PRO A 52 -17.44 -18.97 5.46
C PRO A 52 -18.04 -20.33 5.77
N ASP A 53 -17.47 -21.39 5.20
CA ASP A 53 -17.75 -22.79 5.52
C ASP A 53 -16.63 -23.42 6.37
N SER A 54 -16.68 -24.73 6.58
CA SER A 54 -15.69 -25.51 7.34
C SER A 54 -14.29 -25.53 6.71
N HIS A 55 -14.17 -25.27 5.41
CA HIS A 55 -12.91 -25.28 4.65
C HIS A 55 -12.31 -23.88 4.46
N THR A 56 -13.06 -22.84 4.78
CA THR A 56 -12.61 -21.45 4.65
C THR A 56 -11.43 -21.15 5.56
N ASN A 57 -10.40 -20.48 5.04
CA ASN A 57 -9.19 -20.16 5.80
C ASN A 57 -9.45 -19.12 6.91
N SER A 58 -8.53 -19.03 7.86
CA SER A 58 -8.66 -18.15 9.03
C SER A 58 -8.72 -16.66 8.66
N ALA A 59 -7.94 -16.20 7.68
CA ALA A 59 -7.97 -14.80 7.23
C ALA A 59 -9.34 -14.42 6.63
N GLU A 60 -9.93 -15.31 5.83
CA GLU A 60 -11.26 -15.11 5.24
C GLU A 60 -12.37 -15.08 6.30
N ARG A 61 -12.33 -16.00 7.28
CA ARG A 61 -13.28 -15.99 8.41
C ARG A 61 -13.16 -14.72 9.24
N PHE A 62 -11.93 -14.30 9.52
CA PHE A 62 -11.68 -13.09 10.28
C PHE A 62 -12.17 -11.84 9.53
N ALA A 63 -11.87 -11.73 8.24
CA ALA A 63 -12.36 -10.64 7.40
C ALA A 63 -13.90 -10.60 7.31
N PHE A 64 -14.56 -11.75 7.19
CA PHE A 64 -16.02 -11.84 7.23
C PHE A 64 -16.60 -11.31 8.56
N GLY A 65 -15.96 -11.62 9.69
CA GLY A 65 -16.35 -11.09 10.99
C GLY A 65 -16.30 -9.56 11.03
N LEU A 66 -15.18 -8.97 10.61
CA LEU A 66 -15.02 -7.50 10.56
C LEU A 66 -16.04 -6.85 9.63
N LEU A 67 -16.23 -7.40 8.43
CA LEU A 67 -17.24 -6.95 7.47
C LEU A 67 -18.64 -6.94 8.07
N SER A 68 -18.98 -7.95 8.87
CA SER A 68 -20.28 -8.06 9.54
C SER A 68 -20.48 -7.01 10.63
N THR A 69 -19.39 -6.50 11.23
CA THR A 69 -19.47 -5.42 12.24
C THR A 69 -19.51 -4.01 11.62
N GLY A 70 -18.99 -3.84 10.40
CA GLY A 70 -18.95 -2.55 9.69
C GLY A 70 -17.79 -1.64 10.09
N TRP A 71 -16.85 -2.11 10.92
CA TRP A 71 -15.64 -1.38 11.30
C TRP A 71 -14.46 -2.33 11.47
N ALA A 72 -13.24 -1.79 11.40
CA ALA A 72 -12.01 -2.52 11.72
C ALA A 72 -11.04 -1.60 12.46
N SER A 73 -10.45 -2.09 13.55
CA SER A 73 -9.36 -1.38 14.23
C SER A 73 -8.02 -1.62 13.53
N TYR A 74 -7.03 -0.77 13.81
CA TYR A 74 -5.67 -0.98 13.30
C TYR A 74 -5.05 -2.28 13.84
N ALA A 75 -5.40 -2.69 15.06
CA ALA A 75 -4.98 -3.99 15.62
C ALA A 75 -5.59 -5.16 14.83
N ASP A 76 -6.86 -5.06 14.41
CA ASP A 76 -7.50 -6.06 13.54
C ASP A 76 -6.78 -6.16 12.20
N MET A 77 -6.38 -5.03 11.61
CA MET A 77 -5.59 -5.04 10.37
C MET A 77 -4.23 -5.72 10.56
N GLY A 78 -3.58 -5.49 11.71
CA GLY A 78 -2.37 -6.20 12.11
C GLY A 78 -2.57 -7.72 12.15
N LEU A 79 -3.60 -8.18 12.88
CA LEU A 79 -3.93 -9.60 12.99
C LEU A 79 -4.32 -10.22 11.64
N LEU A 80 -5.09 -9.50 10.82
CA LEU A 80 -5.42 -9.93 9.47
C LEU A 80 -4.15 -10.17 8.64
N MET A 81 -3.19 -9.24 8.70
CA MET A 81 -1.91 -9.40 8.02
C MET A 81 -1.16 -10.66 8.52
N ASP A 82 -1.23 -11.00 9.80
CA ASP A 82 -0.62 -12.23 10.33
C ASP A 82 -1.27 -13.50 9.76
N LEU A 83 -2.61 -13.51 9.64
CA LEU A 83 -3.39 -14.66 9.14
C LEU A 83 -3.20 -14.92 7.63
N LEU A 84 -2.80 -13.91 6.86
CA LEU A 84 -2.58 -14.06 5.42
C LEU A 84 -1.38 -14.97 5.11
N PRO A 85 -1.31 -15.59 3.93
CA PRO A 85 -0.14 -16.37 3.56
C PRO A 85 1.08 -15.45 3.48
N SER A 86 2.21 -15.88 4.03
CA SER A 86 3.49 -15.26 3.70
C SER A 86 3.73 -15.52 2.22
N ALA A 87 3.86 -14.46 1.41
CA ALA A 87 4.19 -14.63 0.01
C ALA A 87 5.48 -15.44 -0.08
N SER A 88 5.41 -16.66 -0.63
CA SER A 88 6.58 -17.46 -0.95
C SER A 88 7.35 -16.72 -2.03
N ARG A 89 8.33 -15.87 -1.64
CA ARG A 89 9.17 -15.00 -2.51
C ARG A 89 8.67 -14.99 -3.95
N SER A 90 7.53 -14.35 -4.17
CA SER A 90 6.96 -14.29 -5.52
C SER A 90 8.00 -13.58 -6.38
N ARG A 91 8.17 -14.01 -7.63
CA ARG A 91 9.05 -13.36 -8.63
C ARG A 91 8.70 -11.87 -8.88
N ARG A 92 7.65 -11.34 -8.23
CA ARG A 92 7.33 -9.90 -8.13
C ARG A 92 8.11 -9.12 -7.06
N SER A 93 8.82 -9.79 -6.17
CA SER A 93 9.86 -9.13 -5.37
C SER A 93 11.01 -8.85 -6.35
N SER A 94 10.88 -7.77 -7.11
CA SER A 94 12.02 -7.22 -7.82
C SER A 94 13.10 -6.89 -6.80
N VAL A 95 14.34 -6.84 -7.28
CA VAL A 95 15.56 -6.50 -6.54
C VAL A 95 15.47 -5.16 -5.77
N THR A 96 14.38 -4.40 -5.93
CA THR A 96 14.07 -3.09 -5.34
C THR A 96 13.41 -3.14 -3.95
N ASP A 97 12.90 -4.29 -3.51
CA ASP A 97 12.25 -4.43 -2.19
C ASP A 97 13.25 -4.94 -1.15
N LEU A 98 13.82 -4.02 -0.37
CA LEU A 98 14.52 -4.41 0.85
C LEU A 98 13.47 -4.68 1.92
N THR A 99 13.05 -5.93 2.06
CA THR A 99 12.15 -6.33 3.15
C THR A 99 12.90 -6.18 4.47
N GLN A 100 12.42 -5.32 5.36
CA GLN A 100 12.89 -5.34 6.74
C GLN A 100 12.41 -6.64 7.42
N THR A 101 12.91 -6.92 8.62
CA THR A 101 12.44 -8.03 9.45
C THR A 101 10.91 -8.01 9.56
N GLY A 102 10.26 -9.14 9.28
CA GLY A 102 8.79 -9.22 9.28
C GLY A 102 8.09 -8.68 8.03
N GLY A 103 8.84 -8.41 6.94
CA GLY A 103 8.29 -7.98 5.66
C GLY A 103 7.23 -8.94 5.10
N LYS A 104 6.04 -8.42 4.77
CA LYS A 104 4.92 -9.20 4.21
C LYS A 104 4.10 -8.39 3.22
N LEU A 105 3.67 -9.07 2.16
CA LEU A 105 2.95 -8.50 1.03
C LEU A 105 1.69 -9.31 0.74
N PHE A 106 0.57 -8.63 0.55
CA PHE A 106 -0.64 -9.18 -0.01
C PHE A 106 -1.19 -8.23 -1.07
N TYR A 107 -1.47 -8.75 -2.27
CA TYR A 107 -2.08 -7.98 -3.34
C TYR A 107 -3.41 -8.61 -3.75
N CYS A 108 -4.37 -7.79 -4.12
CA CYS A 108 -5.61 -8.21 -4.77
C CYS A 108 -6.09 -7.17 -5.79
N GLY A 109 -7.07 -7.53 -6.60
CA GLY A 109 -7.59 -6.74 -7.71
C GLY A 109 -7.02 -7.15 -9.07
N ALA A 110 -6.95 -6.19 -9.99
CA ALA A 110 -6.44 -6.41 -11.35
C ALA A 110 -4.91 -6.31 -11.43
N TYR A 111 -4.28 -6.93 -12.43
CA TYR A 111 -2.87 -6.75 -12.75
C TYR A 111 -2.65 -6.51 -14.25
N ARG A 112 -1.51 -5.90 -14.55
CA ARG A 112 -0.98 -5.73 -15.91
C ARG A 112 0.53 -5.96 -15.91
N HIS A 113 1.01 -6.75 -16.86
CA HIS A 113 2.43 -6.98 -17.13
C HIS A 113 2.65 -7.12 -18.64
N GLY A 114 3.12 -6.05 -19.27
CA GLY A 114 3.27 -6.00 -20.73
C GLY A 114 1.93 -6.20 -21.44
N PRO A 115 1.78 -7.18 -22.35
CA PRO A 115 0.49 -7.50 -22.99
C PRO A 115 -0.45 -8.31 -22.09
N MET A 116 0.06 -8.92 -21.02
CA MET A 116 -0.71 -9.80 -20.13
C MET A 116 -1.43 -8.97 -19.07
N GLY A 117 -2.69 -9.30 -18.80
CA GLY A 117 -3.46 -8.71 -17.72
C GLY A 117 -4.56 -9.68 -17.27
N GLY A 118 -5.14 -9.40 -16.12
CA GLY A 118 -6.22 -10.21 -15.57
C GLY A 118 -6.45 -9.92 -14.09
N LEU A 119 -7.19 -10.82 -13.45
CA LEU A 119 -7.44 -10.78 -12.02
C LEU A 119 -6.34 -11.50 -11.23
N MET A 120 -5.85 -10.90 -10.16
CA MET A 120 -4.89 -11.56 -9.27
C MET A 120 -5.53 -12.78 -8.59
N THR A 121 -4.76 -13.86 -8.45
CA THR A 121 -5.22 -15.11 -7.81
C THR A 121 -5.74 -14.90 -6.40
N ASN A 122 -5.08 -14.05 -5.61
CA ASN A 122 -5.50 -13.72 -4.26
C ASN A 122 -6.88 -13.08 -4.19
N THR A 123 -7.31 -12.36 -5.23
CA THR A 123 -8.67 -11.80 -5.30
C THR A 123 -9.73 -12.91 -5.29
N MET A 124 -9.40 -14.07 -5.88
CA MET A 124 -10.28 -15.22 -5.94
C MET A 124 -10.16 -16.11 -4.70
N GLN A 125 -8.95 -16.28 -4.17
CA GLN A 125 -8.69 -17.12 -3.00
C GLN A 125 -9.10 -16.46 -1.68
N TYR A 126 -9.07 -15.13 -1.64
CA TYR A 126 -9.38 -14.34 -0.46
C TYR A 126 -10.40 -13.23 -0.78
N PRO A 127 -11.64 -13.59 -1.16
CA PRO A 127 -12.63 -12.61 -1.57
C PRO A 127 -13.15 -11.75 -0.42
N ASN A 128 -13.35 -12.26 0.81
CA ASN A 128 -13.74 -11.42 1.94
C ASN A 128 -12.60 -10.51 2.40
N VAL A 129 -11.34 -10.96 2.36
CA VAL A 129 -10.20 -10.08 2.62
C VAL A 129 -10.15 -8.97 1.57
N SER A 130 -10.20 -9.32 0.28
CA SER A 130 -10.16 -8.33 -0.81
C SER A 130 -11.26 -7.30 -0.68
N ARG A 131 -12.46 -7.77 -0.32
CA ARG A 131 -13.64 -6.97 -0.03
C ARG A 131 -13.44 -6.05 1.18
N LEU A 132 -12.93 -6.56 2.29
CA LEU A 132 -12.62 -5.78 3.48
C LEU A 132 -11.65 -4.64 3.16
N LEU A 133 -10.55 -4.95 2.47
CA LEU A 133 -9.54 -3.96 2.08
C LEU A 133 -10.14 -2.89 1.16
N ALA A 134 -10.96 -3.27 0.18
CA ALA A 134 -11.66 -2.32 -0.68
C ALA A 134 -12.62 -1.43 0.12
N SER A 135 -13.33 -1.99 1.10
CA SER A 135 -14.23 -1.22 1.96
C SER A 135 -13.54 -0.25 2.89
N CYS A 136 -12.32 -0.56 3.35
CA CYS A 136 -11.51 0.42 4.08
C CYS A 136 -11.24 1.65 3.21
N ILE A 137 -10.84 1.43 1.95
CA ILE A 137 -10.58 2.54 1.01
C ILE A 137 -11.86 3.31 0.70
N LYS A 138 -12.96 2.62 0.40
CA LYS A 138 -14.24 3.26 0.08
C LYS A 138 -14.88 3.97 1.28
N GLY A 139 -14.64 3.50 2.50
CA GLY A 139 -15.10 4.16 3.72
C GLY A 139 -14.36 5.47 3.97
N LEU A 140 -13.06 5.52 3.64
CA LEU A 140 -12.24 6.74 3.75
C LEU A 140 -12.40 7.68 2.55
N SER A 141 -12.62 7.13 1.36
CA SER A 141 -12.73 7.86 0.10
C SER A 141 -13.73 7.18 -0.84
N PRO A 142 -15.04 7.50 -0.71
CA PRO A 142 -16.08 6.88 -1.55
C PRO A 142 -15.84 7.09 -3.05
N ALA A 143 -15.30 8.25 -3.42
CA ALA A 143 -14.99 8.65 -4.79
C ALA A 143 -13.66 8.06 -5.33
N ALA A 144 -12.89 7.30 -4.53
CA ALA A 144 -11.63 6.74 -4.98
C ALA A 144 -11.80 5.82 -6.19
N CYS A 145 -11.03 6.06 -7.24
CA CYS A 145 -10.92 5.21 -8.41
C CYS A 145 -9.69 4.32 -8.29
N PHE A 146 -9.89 3.01 -8.13
CA PHE A 146 -8.80 2.04 -8.06
C PHE A 146 -9.26 0.71 -8.64
N THR A 147 -8.30 -0.09 -9.08
CA THR A 147 -8.55 -1.45 -9.61
C THR A 147 -7.88 -2.53 -8.77
N SER A 148 -6.98 -2.11 -7.89
CA SER A 148 -6.01 -2.98 -7.24
C SER A 148 -5.65 -2.42 -5.87
N LEU A 149 -5.32 -3.34 -4.97
CA LEU A 149 -4.95 -3.05 -3.60
C LEU A 149 -3.67 -3.78 -3.26
N ALA A 150 -2.82 -3.11 -2.49
CA ALA A 150 -1.62 -3.69 -1.93
C ALA A 150 -1.60 -3.47 -0.42
N PHE A 151 -1.47 -4.54 0.34
CA PHE A 151 -1.42 -4.53 1.79
C PHE A 151 -0.02 -4.95 2.22
N HIS A 152 0.74 -4.00 2.76
CA HIS A 152 2.17 -4.13 2.99
C HIS A 152 2.49 -4.02 4.47
N ARG A 153 3.35 -4.90 4.98
CA ARG A 153 4.03 -4.76 6.27
C ARG A 153 5.53 -4.71 6.04
N ASN A 154 6.19 -3.72 6.62
CA ASN A 154 7.65 -3.62 6.70
C ASN A 154 8.38 -3.70 5.35
N ILE A 155 7.81 -3.06 4.33
CA ILE A 155 8.36 -3.01 2.98
C ILE A 155 9.06 -1.68 2.77
N LEU A 156 10.37 -1.73 2.49
CA LEU A 156 11.17 -0.58 2.10
C LEU A 156 11.46 -0.67 0.61
N THR A 157 11.01 0.34 -0.13
CA THR A 157 11.15 0.42 -1.58
C THR A 157 12.26 1.40 -1.95
N SER A 158 13.23 0.96 -2.75
CA SER A 158 14.20 1.85 -3.39
C SER A 158 13.50 2.85 -4.34
N PRO A 159 14.16 3.94 -4.79
CA PRO A 159 13.58 4.84 -5.78
C PRO A 159 13.07 4.10 -7.02
N HIS A 160 11.80 4.28 -7.34
CA HIS A 160 11.13 3.66 -8.48
C HIS A 160 9.98 4.52 -9.01
N ILE A 161 9.48 4.16 -10.19
CA ILE A 161 8.29 4.75 -10.81
C ILE A 161 7.30 3.61 -11.03
N ASP A 162 6.05 3.81 -10.59
CA ASP A 162 5.00 2.84 -10.88
C ASP A 162 4.47 3.02 -12.31
N ASN A 163 4.18 1.90 -12.97
CA ASN A 163 3.49 1.90 -14.26
C ASN A 163 1.96 1.85 -14.09
N ASN A 164 1.44 2.73 -13.24
CA ASN A 164 0.00 2.88 -12.99
C ASN A 164 -0.65 3.81 -14.03
N GLU A 165 -1.98 3.90 -13.99
CA GLU A 165 -2.75 4.79 -14.87
C GLU A 165 -2.40 6.27 -14.62
N PRO A 166 -1.91 7.01 -15.63
CA PRO A 166 -1.56 8.42 -15.48
C PRO A 166 -2.73 9.27 -14.99
N GLY A 167 -2.42 10.20 -14.08
CA GLY A 167 -3.42 11.12 -13.52
C GLY A 167 -4.30 10.52 -12.42
N ILE A 168 -4.13 9.25 -12.07
CA ILE A 168 -4.79 8.63 -10.92
C ILE A 168 -3.76 8.45 -9.80
N ASN A 169 -3.96 9.16 -8.69
CA ASN A 169 -3.10 9.04 -7.52
C ASN A 169 -3.26 7.68 -6.83
N ASN A 170 -2.15 7.14 -6.31
CA ASN A 170 -2.21 6.06 -5.34
C ASN A 170 -2.68 6.64 -4.00
N LEU A 171 -3.63 5.98 -3.34
CA LEU A 171 -4.03 6.31 -1.97
C LEU A 171 -3.29 5.40 -1.00
N ILE A 172 -2.76 5.95 0.10
CA ILE A 172 -1.99 5.21 1.09
C ILE A 172 -2.60 5.46 2.46
N VAL A 173 -3.06 4.39 3.11
CA VAL A 173 -3.68 4.38 4.42
C VAL A 173 -2.69 3.78 5.43
N PRO A 174 -2.20 4.55 6.42
CA PRO A 174 -1.42 3.99 7.51
C PRO A 174 -2.33 3.20 8.47
N LEU A 175 -1.90 1.99 8.85
CA LEU A 175 -2.67 1.04 9.66
C LEU A 175 -1.93 0.59 10.92
N SER A 176 -0.87 1.28 11.29
CA SER A 176 -0.05 1.01 12.48
C SER A 176 0.80 2.24 12.80
N ARG A 177 1.42 2.25 13.98
CA ARG A 177 2.21 3.37 14.47
C ARG A 177 3.71 3.10 14.31
N TRP A 178 4.42 4.06 13.72
CA TRP A 178 5.87 4.04 13.52
C TRP A 178 6.44 5.47 13.53
N LYS A 179 7.77 5.59 13.67
CA LYS A 179 8.52 6.86 13.60
C LYS A 179 9.34 6.90 12.31
N GLY A 180 9.31 8.03 11.60
CA GLY A 180 9.90 8.15 10.26
C GLY A 180 9.02 7.54 9.17
N GLY A 181 9.61 6.83 8.21
CA GLY A 181 8.86 6.05 7.20
C GLY A 181 8.08 6.89 6.19
N GLN A 182 8.44 8.17 6.04
CA GLN A 182 7.88 9.08 5.06
C GLN A 182 8.12 8.57 3.64
N LEU A 183 7.43 9.18 2.67
CA LEU A 183 7.70 8.96 1.27
C LEU A 183 8.49 10.14 0.73
N TRP A 184 9.58 9.86 0.04
CA TRP A 184 10.20 10.86 -0.82
C TRP A 184 9.58 10.76 -2.21
N VAL A 185 9.13 11.88 -2.77
CA VAL A 185 8.55 11.95 -4.13
C VAL A 185 9.25 13.05 -4.91
N ALA A 186 9.78 12.70 -6.08
CA ALA A 186 10.48 13.63 -6.94
C ALA A 186 9.60 14.83 -7.33
N ASN A 187 10.18 16.02 -7.20
CA ASN A 187 9.56 17.28 -7.53
C ASN A 187 10.69 18.26 -7.91
N PRO A 188 10.70 18.80 -9.14
CA PRO A 188 11.72 19.78 -9.55
C PRO A 188 11.81 21.02 -8.65
N HIS A 189 10.73 21.37 -7.95
CA HIS A 189 10.66 22.49 -7.00
C HIS A 189 10.78 22.02 -5.53
N GLY A 190 11.09 20.75 -5.32
CA GLY A 190 11.35 20.18 -4.01
C GLY A 190 12.67 20.68 -3.40
N ARG A 191 12.83 20.43 -2.10
CA ARG A 191 14.04 20.81 -1.34
C ARG A 191 14.78 19.60 -0.77
N ASP A 192 14.16 18.43 -0.81
CA ASP A 192 14.69 17.22 -0.17
C ASP A 192 15.44 16.35 -1.17
N TYR A 193 16.66 15.97 -0.83
CA TYR A 193 17.49 15.05 -1.62
C TYR A 193 17.70 13.74 -0.86
N ILE A 194 17.62 12.62 -1.58
CA ILE A 194 17.98 11.31 -1.04
C ILE A 194 19.18 10.77 -1.81
N ARG A 195 20.10 10.08 -1.13
CA ARG A 195 21.32 9.53 -1.77
C ARG A 195 21.05 8.66 -2.99
N ALA A 196 19.92 7.98 -3.01
CA ALA A 196 19.55 7.05 -4.07
C ALA A 196 18.92 7.73 -5.29
N ALA A 197 18.72 9.06 -5.29
CA ALA A 197 18.17 9.82 -6.41
C ALA A 197 18.98 11.10 -6.66
N THR A 198 19.15 11.47 -7.94
CA THR A 198 19.92 12.66 -8.34
C THR A 198 19.07 13.92 -8.54
N VAL A 199 17.77 13.83 -8.26
CA VAL A 199 16.80 14.92 -8.45
C VAL A 199 16.25 15.38 -7.09
N PRO A 200 15.80 16.64 -6.95
CA PRO A 200 15.09 17.08 -5.77
C PRO A 200 13.71 16.43 -5.65
N GLY A 201 13.17 16.42 -4.44
CA GLY A 201 11.83 15.97 -4.14
C GLY A 201 11.26 16.58 -2.87
N ASN A 202 10.12 16.05 -2.45
CA ASN A 202 9.45 16.38 -1.20
C ASN A 202 9.37 15.15 -0.31
N ILE A 203 9.64 15.32 0.98
CA ILE A 203 9.31 14.36 2.02
C ILE A 203 7.84 14.53 2.40
N ILE A 204 7.04 13.48 2.17
CA ILE A 204 5.61 13.42 2.48
C ILE A 204 5.40 12.53 3.69
N GLN A 205 4.85 13.12 4.76
CA GLN A 205 4.47 12.38 5.96
C GLN A 205 3.29 11.44 5.65
N VAL A 206 3.43 10.16 5.98
CA VAL A 206 2.35 9.16 5.82
C VAL A 206 1.50 9.12 7.10
N SER A 207 0.48 9.97 7.21
CA SER A 207 -0.37 10.07 8.42
C SER A 207 -1.84 9.73 8.15
N PRO A 208 -2.62 9.31 9.18
CA PRO A 208 -4.06 9.14 9.05
C PRO A 208 -4.79 10.40 8.59
N PRO A 209 -5.97 10.28 7.97
CA PRO A 209 -6.63 9.01 7.62
C PRO A 209 -6.03 8.34 6.38
N MET A 210 -5.46 9.11 5.46
CA MET A 210 -4.77 8.65 4.27
C MET A 210 -3.96 9.79 3.64
N ILE A 211 -3.03 9.45 2.75
CA ILE A 211 -2.39 10.40 1.81
C ILE A 211 -2.61 9.96 0.37
N ALA A 212 -2.43 10.88 -0.57
CA ALA A 212 -2.45 10.59 -2.00
C ALA A 212 -1.10 10.99 -2.62
N ILE A 213 -0.55 10.15 -3.48
CA ILE A 213 0.67 10.45 -4.22
C ILE A 213 0.50 10.19 -5.72
N ASP A 214 1.20 10.98 -6.52
CA ASP A 214 1.41 10.68 -7.94
C ASP A 214 2.53 9.65 -8.05
N ALA A 215 2.15 8.38 -8.21
CA ALA A 215 3.10 7.27 -8.27
C ALA A 215 3.80 7.15 -9.63
N ASN A 216 3.41 7.95 -10.63
CA ASN A 216 4.16 8.07 -11.89
C ASN A 216 5.38 9.00 -11.77
N LYS A 217 5.59 9.62 -10.61
CA LYS A 217 6.86 10.29 -10.25
C LYS A 217 7.80 9.32 -9.56
N LEU A 218 9.11 9.57 -9.67
CA LEU A 218 10.11 8.79 -8.95
C LEU A 218 9.86 8.95 -7.44
N HIS A 219 9.72 7.85 -6.72
CA HIS A 219 9.44 7.88 -5.30
C HIS A 219 10.10 6.72 -4.55
N ALA A 220 10.32 6.92 -3.25
CA ALA A 220 10.99 5.97 -2.38
C ALA A 220 10.39 5.99 -0.96
N THR A 221 10.58 4.90 -0.22
CA THR A 221 10.21 4.83 1.20
C THR A 221 11.42 5.19 2.05
N MET A 222 11.26 6.18 2.94
CA MET A 222 12.29 6.55 3.92
C MET A 222 12.38 5.49 5.03
N PRO A 223 13.53 5.32 5.69
CA PRO A 223 13.66 4.42 6.84
C PRO A 223 12.68 4.77 7.98
N TRP A 224 12.28 3.76 8.75
CA TRP A 224 11.45 3.92 9.93
C TRP A 224 11.91 3.02 11.08
N GLU A 225 11.43 3.33 12.27
CA GLU A 225 11.66 2.57 13.50
C GLU A 225 10.45 2.67 14.45
N GLY A 226 10.56 2.09 15.64
CA GLY A 226 9.59 2.25 16.72
C GLY A 226 8.27 1.49 16.52
N GLY A 227 8.15 0.67 15.47
CA GLY A 227 7.00 -0.17 15.20
C GLY A 227 7.00 -0.74 13.78
N ASP A 228 6.02 -1.60 13.51
CA ASP A 228 5.76 -2.10 12.16
C ASP A 228 5.17 -0.99 11.29
N ARG A 229 5.60 -0.93 10.04
CA ARG A 229 4.98 -0.10 9.00
C ARG A 229 3.98 -0.93 8.21
N LEU A 230 2.76 -0.99 8.72
CA LEU A 230 1.58 -1.57 8.06
C LEU A 230 0.82 -0.48 7.29
N ILE A 231 0.70 -0.64 5.98
CA ILE A 231 -0.03 0.27 5.10
C ILE A 231 -0.93 -0.50 4.13
N LEU A 232 -2.06 0.11 3.78
CA LEU A 232 -2.90 -0.30 2.67
C LEU A 232 -2.81 0.74 1.55
N ILE A 233 -2.56 0.28 0.33
CA ILE A 233 -2.38 1.10 -0.85
C ILE A 233 -3.49 0.76 -1.84
N ALA A 234 -4.22 1.77 -2.31
CA ALA A 234 -5.13 1.65 -3.45
C ALA A 234 -4.48 2.27 -4.67
N TYR A 235 -4.48 1.56 -5.79
CA TYR A 235 -3.87 2.01 -7.03
C TYR A 235 -4.67 1.53 -8.25
N HIS A 236 -4.45 2.20 -9.37
CA HIS A 236 -5.12 1.91 -10.63
C HIS A 236 -4.10 1.37 -11.64
N VAL A 237 -4.22 0.10 -12.01
CA VAL A 237 -3.33 -0.47 -13.03
C VAL A 237 -3.66 0.12 -14.39
N ARG A 238 -2.65 0.41 -15.19
CA ARG A 238 -2.87 0.97 -16.52
C ARG A 238 -3.62 -0.01 -17.41
N GLN A 239 -4.73 0.43 -18.00
CA GLN A 239 -5.53 -0.32 -18.98
C GLN A 239 -5.74 -1.81 -18.60
N PRO A 240 -6.51 -2.09 -17.53
CA PRO A 240 -6.74 -3.47 -17.08
C PRO A 240 -7.42 -4.28 -18.19
N VAL A 241 -6.78 -5.37 -18.61
CA VAL A 241 -7.42 -6.35 -19.51
C VAL A 241 -8.10 -7.39 -18.64
N LEU A 242 -9.42 -7.28 -18.57
CA LEU A 242 -10.29 -8.14 -17.77
C LEU A 242 -11.36 -8.74 -18.68
N SER A 243 -11.70 -9.99 -18.43
CA SER A 243 -12.92 -10.61 -18.97
C SER A 243 -14.17 -10.02 -18.28
N PRO A 244 -15.37 -10.18 -18.88
CA PRO A 244 -16.62 -9.78 -18.22
C PRO A 244 -16.80 -10.41 -16.83
N ARG A 245 -16.39 -11.68 -16.67
CA ARG A 245 -16.44 -12.40 -15.39
C ARG A 245 -15.54 -11.75 -14.35
N GLU A 246 -14.31 -11.39 -14.70
CA GLU A 246 -13.38 -10.75 -13.78
C GLU A 246 -13.84 -9.34 -13.39
N ARG A 247 -14.46 -8.58 -14.31
CA ARG A 247 -15.10 -7.31 -13.97
C ARG A 247 -16.22 -7.47 -12.94
N CYS A 248 -17.06 -8.49 -13.09
CA CYS A 248 -18.11 -8.81 -12.12
C CYS A 248 -17.52 -9.14 -10.75
N ILE A 249 -16.45 -9.94 -10.71
CA ILE A 249 -15.77 -10.28 -9.45
C ILE A 249 -15.23 -9.02 -8.76
N LEU A 250 -14.55 -8.12 -9.50
CA LEU A 250 -14.07 -6.86 -8.94
C LEU A 250 -15.22 -6.01 -8.38
N ALA A 251 -16.30 -5.87 -9.14
CA ALA A 251 -17.48 -5.12 -8.68
C ALA A 251 -18.06 -5.72 -7.38
N ASN A 252 -18.12 -7.04 -7.27
CA ASN A 252 -18.65 -7.74 -6.09
C ASN A 252 -17.78 -7.62 -4.83
N ILE A 253 -16.51 -7.23 -4.98
CA ILE A 253 -15.64 -6.90 -3.84
C ILE A 253 -15.54 -5.38 -3.61
N GLY A 254 -16.36 -4.57 -4.28
CA GLY A 254 -16.39 -3.11 -4.11
C GLY A 254 -15.36 -2.35 -4.97
N ILE A 255 -14.72 -3.03 -5.92
CA ILE A 255 -13.80 -2.43 -6.88
C ILE A 255 -14.53 -2.23 -8.20
N THR A 256 -15.03 -1.02 -8.42
CA THR A 256 -15.60 -0.65 -9.72
C THR A 256 -14.51 -0.04 -10.57
N PRO A 257 -14.07 -0.69 -11.67
CA PRO A 257 -13.26 -0.01 -12.67
C PRO A 257 -14.13 1.04 -13.34
N SER A 258 -14.10 2.27 -12.83
CA SER A 258 -14.60 3.41 -13.56
C SER A 258 -13.77 3.51 -14.84
N SER A 259 -14.44 3.55 -16.00
CA SER A 259 -13.78 4.01 -17.21
C SER A 259 -13.30 5.45 -16.95
N PRO A 260 -12.05 5.83 -17.27
CA PRO A 260 -11.56 7.19 -17.09
C PRO A 260 -12.30 8.25 -17.95
N SER A 261 -13.35 7.86 -18.66
CA SER A 261 -14.26 8.76 -19.38
C SER A 261 -15.24 9.45 -18.43
N SER A 262 -14.75 10.40 -17.65
CA SER A 262 -15.51 11.56 -17.20
C SER A 262 -14.52 12.72 -17.18
N HIS A 263 -14.19 13.20 -18.38
CA HIS A 263 -13.50 14.47 -18.55
C HIS A 263 -14.26 15.52 -17.74
N THR A 264 -13.66 16.01 -16.66
CA THR A 264 -13.95 17.35 -16.19
C THR A 264 -13.56 18.26 -17.35
N VAL A 265 -14.58 18.81 -18.02
CA VAL A 265 -14.41 19.99 -18.86
C VAL A 265 -13.77 21.04 -17.97
N VAL A 266 -12.48 21.29 -18.18
CA VAL A 266 -11.86 22.53 -17.74
C VAL A 266 -12.47 23.58 -18.66
N ILE A 267 -13.39 24.38 -18.12
CA ILE A 267 -13.76 25.66 -18.72
C ILE A 267 -12.56 26.56 -18.47
N ASP A 268 -12.12 27.21 -19.55
CA ASP A 268 -10.91 28.04 -19.73
C ASP A 268 -10.39 28.80 -18.49
#